data_AF-A0A0A1N972-F1
#
_entry.id   AF-A0A0A1N972-F1
#
_cell.length_a   1.000
_cell.length_b   1.000
_cell.length_c   1.000
_cell.angle_alpha   90.00
_cell.angle_beta   90.00
_cell.angle_gamma   90.00
#
_symmetry.space_group_name_H-M   'P 1'
#
loop_
_entity.id
_entity.type
_entity.pdbx_description
1 polymer ?
#
loop_
_entity_poly.entity_id
_entity_poly.type
_entity_poly.pdbx_seq_one_letter_code
_entity_poly.pdbx_strand_id
1 'polypeptide(L)'
;MVLLISKRLSFSITIKRYVSSKPWSYEQANAWIESFNKQKIPKEHTTVTFSRSSGPGGQNVNKVNTKVDLRLSLSKATWIPEYARDALRSLPHVKKSKDDEVIITSDKTRSQSKNVQDCYDKLVTTIKQAVAVPKEPDEATLRRVKQL
;
A
#
# COMPACT_ATOMS: atom_id res chain seq x y z
N MET A 1 15.68 20.83 32.74
CA MET A 1 15.94 21.61 31.51
C MET A 1 15.62 20.72 30.32
N VAL A 2 14.47 20.93 29.69
CA VAL A 2 13.91 20.04 28.66
C VAL A 2 14.40 20.53 27.29
N LEU A 3 15.10 19.68 26.53
CA LEU A 3 15.42 19.93 25.13
C LEU A 3 14.56 19.00 24.27
N LEU A 4 13.56 19.60 23.60
CA LEU A 4 12.80 19.01 22.51
C LEU A 4 13.74 18.84 21.30
N ILE A 5 13.86 17.62 20.76
CA ILE A 5 14.35 17.40 19.39
C ILE A 5 13.27 16.69 18.57
N SER A 6 12.70 17.50 17.69
CA SER A 6 12.01 17.25 16.42
C SER A 6 11.56 15.81 16.09
N LYS A 7 10.25 15.70 15.88
CA LYS A 7 9.51 14.54 15.39
C LYS A 7 10.04 14.07 14.02
N ARG A 8 10.76 12.94 13.98
CA ARG A 8 10.65 12.03 12.84
C ARG A 8 9.34 11.29 13.01
N LEU A 9 8.52 11.24 11.96
CA LEU A 9 7.30 10.41 11.90
C LEU A 9 7.71 8.95 12.08
N SER A 10 7.79 8.52 13.33
CA SER A 10 7.86 7.12 13.72
C SER A 10 6.51 6.52 13.38
N PHE A 11 6.38 6.01 12.16
CA PHE A 11 5.33 5.06 11.82
C PHE A 11 5.58 3.81 12.68
N SER A 12 5.11 3.84 13.91
CA SER A 12 4.97 2.65 14.74
C SER A 12 3.81 1.87 14.16
N ILE A 13 4.09 1.13 13.09
CA ILE A 13 3.22 0.03 12.70
C ILE A 13 3.39 -0.97 13.84
N THR A 14 2.51 -0.91 14.83
CA THR A 14 2.30 -2.04 15.73
C THR A 14 1.80 -3.17 14.86
N ILE A 15 2.73 -3.92 14.26
CA ILE A 15 2.45 -5.20 13.62
C ILE A 15 1.96 -6.04 14.80
N LYS A 16 0.64 -6.10 14.99
CA LYS A 16 0.04 -7.13 15.85
C LYS A 16 0.68 -8.42 15.37
N ARG A 17 1.42 -9.09 16.27
CA ARG A 17 2.02 -10.40 16.06
C ARG A 17 0.89 -11.35 15.67
N TYR A 18 0.53 -11.36 14.38
CA TYR A 18 -0.25 -12.40 13.78
C TYR A 18 0.71 -13.55 13.65
N VAL A 19 0.68 -14.42 14.66
CA VAL A 19 1.31 -15.73 14.62
C VAL A 19 0.46 -16.59 13.69
N SER A 20 0.47 -16.25 12.39
CA SER A 20 0.15 -17.21 11.35
C SER A 20 1.52 -17.69 10.86
N SER A 21 1.84 -18.93 11.23
CA SER A 21 3.00 -19.74 10.79
C SER A 21 3.77 -19.15 9.61
N LYS A 22 4.93 -18.52 9.84
CA LYS A 22 5.77 -17.92 8.77
C LYS A 22 6.05 -18.97 7.66
N PRO A 23 5.56 -18.82 6.41
CA PRO A 23 5.85 -19.76 5.33
C PRO A 23 6.87 -19.20 4.31
N TRP A 24 7.36 -17.97 4.48
CA TRP A 24 8.21 -17.29 3.50
C TRP A 24 9.55 -16.86 4.12
N SER A 25 10.63 -17.33 3.52
CA SER A 25 11.98 -16.79 3.73
C SER A 25 12.07 -15.36 3.18
N TYR A 26 12.93 -14.54 3.78
CA TYR A 26 13.25 -13.19 3.29
C TYR A 26 13.65 -13.20 1.81
N GLU A 27 14.42 -14.22 1.40
CA GLU A 27 14.85 -14.40 0.03
C GLU A 27 13.67 -14.65 -0.93
N GLN A 28 12.72 -15.51 -0.53
CA GLN A 28 11.51 -15.77 -1.32
C GLN A 28 10.67 -14.50 -1.46
N ALA A 29 10.51 -13.74 -0.37
CA ALA A 29 9.76 -12.49 -0.40
C ALA A 29 10.40 -11.46 -1.34
N ASN A 30 11.72 -11.32 -1.30
CA ASN A 30 12.45 -10.44 -2.21
C ASN A 30 12.34 -10.89 -3.67
N ALA A 31 12.54 -12.19 -3.94
CA ALA A 31 12.40 -12.74 -5.29
C ALA A 31 10.99 -12.49 -5.86
N TRP A 32 9.95 -12.64 -5.03
CA TRP A 32 8.59 -12.31 -5.42
C TRP A 32 8.43 -10.81 -5.70
N ILE A 33 8.93 -9.94 -4.83
CA ILE A 33 8.89 -8.47 -4.98
C ILE A 33 9.58 -8.02 -6.27
N GLU A 34 10.72 -8.62 -6.61
CA GLU A 34 11.46 -8.34 -7.84
C GLU A 34 10.67 -8.80 -9.07
N SER A 35 10.06 -9.98 -9.01
CA SER A 35 9.25 -10.52 -10.10
C SER A 35 7.89 -9.81 -10.27
N PHE A 36 7.42 -9.11 -9.24
CA PHE A 36 6.08 -8.52 -9.21
C PHE A 36 6.07 -7.12 -9.85
N ASN A 37 5.14 -6.93 -10.79
CA ASN A 37 4.96 -5.69 -11.53
C ASN A 37 3.48 -5.48 -11.88
N LYS A 38 3.17 -4.32 -12.47
CA LYS A 38 1.80 -3.92 -12.82
C LYS A 38 1.12 -4.84 -13.84
N GLN A 39 1.87 -5.52 -14.72
CA GLN A 39 1.29 -6.42 -15.74
C GLN A 39 0.74 -7.71 -15.12
N LYS A 40 1.25 -8.11 -13.96
CA LYS A 40 0.76 -9.28 -13.22
C LYS A 40 -0.54 -9.03 -12.45
N ILE A 41 -1.10 -7.82 -12.50
CA ILE A 41 -2.37 -7.50 -11.82
C ILE A 41 -3.53 -7.81 -12.79
N PRO A 42 -4.36 -8.83 -12.51
CA PRO A 42 -5.50 -9.16 -13.34
C PRO A 42 -6.57 -8.06 -13.26
N LYS A 43 -7.10 -7.64 -14.41
CA LYS A 43 -8.08 -6.54 -14.48
C LYS A 43 -9.42 -6.94 -13.87
N GLU A 44 -9.75 -8.21 -13.90
CA GLU A 44 -10.95 -8.81 -13.30
C GLU A 44 -10.96 -8.73 -11.77
N HIS A 45 -9.80 -8.53 -11.14
CA HIS A 45 -9.68 -8.36 -9.69
C HIS A 45 -9.71 -6.88 -9.29
N THR A 46 -9.68 -5.96 -10.26
CA THR A 46 -9.68 -4.53 -10.02
C THR A 46 -10.92 -3.86 -10.60
N THR A 47 -11.39 -2.82 -9.94
CA THR A 47 -12.48 -1.98 -10.45
C THR A 47 -12.04 -0.53 -10.43
N VAL A 48 -12.14 0.15 -11.58
CA VAL A 48 -11.80 1.56 -11.73
C VAL A 48 -13.08 2.37 -11.73
N THR A 49 -13.18 3.34 -10.83
CA THR A 49 -14.29 4.29 -10.79
C THR A 49 -13.78 5.72 -10.89
N PHE A 50 -14.55 6.56 -11.58
CA PHE A 50 -14.20 7.96 -11.80
C PHE A 50 -15.12 8.88 -11.00
N SER A 51 -14.56 9.90 -10.38
CA SER A 51 -15.29 10.89 -9.60
C SER A 51 -14.73 12.29 -9.82
N ARG A 52 -15.38 13.29 -9.24
CA ARG A 52 -14.91 14.68 -9.29
C ARG A 52 -13.70 14.85 -8.37
N SER A 53 -12.67 15.54 -8.86
CA SER A 53 -11.52 15.96 -8.06
C SER A 53 -11.91 17.08 -7.08
N SER A 54 -11.40 17.00 -5.86
CA SER A 54 -11.79 17.86 -4.72
C SER A 54 -11.17 19.27 -4.74
N GLY A 55 -10.33 19.59 -5.73
CA GLY A 55 -9.59 20.87 -5.76
C GLY A 55 -10.51 22.12 -5.80
N PRO A 56 -10.06 23.27 -5.23
CA PRO A 56 -10.83 24.49 -5.09
C PRO A 56 -11.41 24.93 -6.45
N GLY A 57 -12.74 24.93 -6.52
CA GLY A 57 -13.48 25.09 -7.76
C GLY A 57 -13.78 26.54 -8.07
N GLY A 58 -13.18 27.06 -9.15
CA GLY A 58 -13.77 28.14 -9.93
C GLY A 58 -14.90 27.60 -10.82
N GLN A 59 -15.86 28.47 -11.16
CA GLN A 59 -17.04 28.16 -11.99
C GLN A 59 -16.65 27.40 -13.27
N ASN A 60 -17.12 26.16 -13.43
CA ASN A 60 -17.26 25.50 -14.73
C ASN A 60 -18.20 24.29 -14.62
N VAL A 61 -19.30 24.35 -15.35
CA VAL A 61 -20.42 23.38 -15.35
C VAL A 61 -20.01 22.02 -15.97
N ASN A 62 -18.93 21.98 -16.75
CA ASN A 62 -18.42 20.78 -17.44
C ASN A 62 -17.14 20.20 -16.79
N LYS A 63 -17.13 20.04 -15.46
CA LYS A 63 -15.97 19.44 -14.77
C LYS A 63 -15.89 17.94 -15.05
N VAL A 64 -14.97 17.54 -15.93
CA VAL A 64 -14.64 16.13 -16.22
C VAL A 64 -14.27 15.40 -14.92
N ASN A 65 -14.80 14.18 -14.74
CA ASN A 65 -14.51 13.33 -13.59
C ASN A 65 -13.08 12.77 -13.67
N THR A 66 -12.09 13.54 -13.25
CA THR A 66 -10.67 13.15 -13.38
C THR A 66 -10.14 12.35 -12.21
N LYS A 67 -10.80 12.37 -11.04
CA LYS A 67 -10.37 11.58 -9.89
C LYS A 67 -10.64 10.10 -10.17
N VAL A 68 -9.69 9.26 -9.81
CA VAL A 68 -9.75 7.81 -10.00
C VAL A 68 -9.70 7.14 -8.63
N ASP A 69 -10.67 6.26 -8.38
CA ASP A 69 -10.64 5.32 -7.27
C ASP A 69 -10.50 3.91 -7.86
N LEU A 70 -9.34 3.29 -7.64
CA LEU A 70 -9.01 1.92 -8.00
C LEU A 70 -9.27 1.01 -6.80
N ARG A 71 -10.14 0.02 -6.96
CA ARG A 71 -10.46 -0.98 -5.94
C ARG A 71 -9.83 -2.30 -6.32
N LEU A 72 -9.25 -3.00 -5.35
CA LEU A 72 -8.72 -4.35 -5.49
C LEU A 72 -9.44 -5.25 -4.48
N SER A 73 -10.09 -6.31 -4.94
CA SER A 73 -10.73 -7.29 -4.07
C SER A 73 -9.70 -8.31 -3.56
N LEU A 74 -9.35 -8.27 -2.26
CA LEU A 74 -8.30 -9.14 -1.69
C LEU A 74 -8.72 -10.61 -1.62
N SER A 75 -10.01 -10.89 -1.44
CA SER A 75 -10.57 -12.24 -1.47
C SER A 75 -10.27 -12.98 -2.78
N LYS A 76 -10.29 -12.27 -3.91
CA LYS A 76 -9.99 -12.84 -5.24
C LYS A 76 -8.50 -12.85 -5.58
N ALA A 77 -7.68 -12.06 -4.89
CA ALA A 77 -6.27 -11.89 -5.18
C ALA A 77 -5.39 -13.04 -4.66
N THR A 78 -5.67 -14.28 -5.08
CA THR A 78 -4.90 -15.48 -4.68
C THR A 78 -3.44 -15.48 -5.14
N TRP A 79 -3.10 -14.62 -6.11
CA TRP A 79 -1.73 -14.38 -6.57
C TRP A 79 -0.88 -13.52 -5.61
N ILE A 80 -1.51 -12.91 -4.59
CA ILE A 80 -0.82 -12.23 -3.49
C ILE A 80 -0.67 -13.23 -2.34
N PRO A 81 0.53 -13.37 -1.75
CA PRO A 81 0.73 -14.19 -0.57
C PRO A 81 -0.27 -13.85 0.55
N GLU A 82 -0.81 -14.86 1.23
CA GLU A 82 -1.87 -14.69 2.23
C GLU A 82 -1.49 -13.72 3.35
N TYR A 83 -0.30 -13.86 3.91
CA TYR A 83 0.22 -12.95 4.94
C TYR A 83 0.27 -11.48 4.47
N ALA A 84 0.55 -11.27 3.19
CA ALA A 84 0.59 -9.93 2.61
C ALA A 84 -0.81 -9.39 2.38
N ARG A 85 -1.79 -10.24 2.04
CA ARG A 85 -3.21 -9.84 2.01
C ARG A 85 -3.69 -9.39 3.39
N ASP A 86 -3.31 -10.11 4.45
CA ASP A 86 -3.61 -9.69 5.83
C ASP A 86 -2.92 -8.38 6.21
N ALA A 87 -1.65 -8.22 5.83
CA ALA A 87 -0.95 -6.95 6.03
C ALA A 87 -1.65 -5.80 5.30
N LEU A 88 -2.07 -5.99 4.04
CA LEU A 88 -2.84 -5.01 3.26
C LEU A 88 -4.15 -4.63 3.95
N ARG A 89 -4.87 -5.60 4.53
CA ARG A 89 -6.08 -5.35 5.34
C ARG A 89 -5.80 -4.47 6.55
N SER A 90 -4.59 -4.52 7.10
CA SER A 90 -4.22 -3.76 8.30
C SER A 90 -3.74 -2.33 8.01
N LEU A 91 -3.38 -2.00 6.75
CA LEU A 91 -2.77 -0.72 6.41
C LEU A 91 -3.69 0.48 6.70
N PRO A 92 -3.19 1.53 7.38
CA PRO A 92 -4.01 2.69 7.77
C PRO A 92 -4.25 3.68 6.63
N HIS A 93 -3.41 3.70 5.60
CA HIS A 93 -3.49 4.63 4.47
C HIS A 93 -4.34 4.09 3.31
N VAL A 94 -4.85 2.86 3.45
CA VAL A 94 -5.76 2.24 2.49
C VAL A 94 -7.17 2.40 3.03
N LYS A 95 -8.08 2.90 2.19
CA LYS A 95 -9.51 2.92 2.53
C LYS A 95 -10.06 1.50 2.36
N LYS A 96 -10.65 0.98 3.44
CA LYS A 96 -11.19 -0.39 3.50
C LYS A 96 -12.65 -0.36 3.09
N SER A 97 -13.03 -1.25 2.17
CA SER A 97 -14.44 -1.53 1.89
C SER A 97 -15.00 -2.55 2.89
N LYS A 98 -16.33 -2.66 2.96
CA LYS A 98 -17.00 -3.74 3.71
C LYS A 98 -16.71 -5.12 3.11
N ASP A 99 -16.42 -5.18 1.82
CA ASP A 99 -16.22 -6.41 1.04
C ASP A 99 -14.75 -6.82 0.89
N ASP A 100 -13.91 -6.50 1.87
CA ASP A 100 -12.47 -6.84 1.85
C ASP A 100 -11.71 -6.29 0.63
N GLU A 101 -11.97 -5.00 0.33
CA GLU A 101 -11.32 -4.31 -0.78
C GLU A 101 -10.33 -3.25 -0.29
N VAL A 102 -9.20 -3.18 -0.98
CA VAL A 102 -8.20 -2.12 -0.89
C VAL A 102 -8.56 -1.06 -1.91
N ILE A 103 -8.79 0.17 -1.45
CA ILE A 103 -9.07 1.30 -2.34
C ILE A 103 -7.85 2.23 -2.38
N ILE A 104 -7.34 2.45 -3.59
CA ILE A 104 -6.25 3.38 -3.92
C ILE A 104 -6.81 4.51 -4.78
N THR A 105 -6.52 5.75 -4.41
CA THR A 105 -7.08 6.93 -5.08
C THR A 105 -6.01 7.83 -5.70
N SER A 106 -6.34 8.46 -6.83
CA SER A 106 -5.51 9.47 -7.47
C SER A 106 -6.32 10.55 -8.18
N ASP A 107 -6.01 11.81 -7.89
CA ASP A 107 -6.51 13.00 -8.57
C ASP A 107 -5.39 13.99 -8.90
N LYS A 108 -4.15 13.50 -9.04
CA LYS A 108 -2.95 14.31 -9.26
C LYS A 108 -3.01 15.18 -10.53
N THR A 109 -3.68 14.70 -11.57
CA THR A 109 -3.70 15.35 -12.87
C THR A 109 -5.12 15.58 -13.39
N ARG A 110 -5.24 16.40 -14.45
CA ARG A 110 -6.48 16.59 -15.20
C ARG A 110 -6.78 15.44 -16.18
N SER A 111 -5.93 14.42 -16.25
CA SER A 111 -6.07 13.29 -17.18
C SER A 111 -6.47 12.02 -16.42
N GLN A 112 -7.60 11.43 -16.79
CA GLN A 112 -8.07 10.16 -16.24
C GLN A 112 -7.03 9.05 -16.45
N SER A 113 -6.48 8.90 -17.65
CA SER A 113 -5.52 7.84 -17.98
C SER A 113 -4.24 7.94 -17.14
N LYS A 114 -3.71 9.16 -16.95
CA LYS A 114 -2.54 9.39 -16.07
C LYS A 114 -2.86 9.05 -14.62
N ASN A 115 -4.04 9.41 -14.12
CA ASN A 115 -4.46 9.10 -12.76
C ASN A 115 -4.70 7.59 -12.56
N VAL A 116 -5.18 6.87 -13.59
CA VAL A 116 -5.29 5.41 -13.56
C VAL A 116 -3.90 4.77 -13.42
N GLN A 117 -2.92 5.19 -14.23
CA GLN A 117 -1.55 4.68 -14.10
C GLN A 117 -0.98 4.95 -12.72
N ASP A 118 -1.15 6.16 -12.18
CA ASP A 118 -0.69 6.50 -10.83
C ASP A 118 -1.34 5.62 -9.74
N CYS A 119 -2.63 5.27 -9.88
CA CYS A 119 -3.27 4.32 -8.97
C CYS A 119 -2.64 2.92 -9.04
N TYR A 120 -2.31 2.42 -10.23
CA TYR A 120 -1.63 1.13 -10.38
C TYR A 120 -0.22 1.15 -9.82
N ASP A 121 0.54 2.23 -10.04
CA ASP A 121 1.90 2.36 -9.52
C ASP A 121 1.90 2.42 -7.97
N LYS A 122 0.95 3.16 -7.38
CA LYS A 122 0.69 3.15 -5.94
C LYS A 122 0.32 1.76 -5.45
N LEU A 123 -0.61 1.07 -6.13
CA LEU A 123 -1.04 -0.28 -5.76
C LEU A 123 0.14 -1.27 -5.73
N VAL A 124 0.98 -1.25 -6.76
CA VAL A 124 2.18 -2.10 -6.81
C VAL A 124 3.10 -1.80 -5.63
N THR A 125 3.34 -0.52 -5.34
CA THR A 125 4.20 -0.09 -4.22
C THR A 125 3.63 -0.57 -2.88
N THR A 126 2.32 -0.40 -2.67
CA THR A 126 1.62 -0.82 -1.45
C THR A 126 1.68 -2.34 -1.27
N ILE A 127 1.48 -3.12 -2.34
CA ILE A 127 1.60 -4.59 -2.30
C ILE A 127 3.03 -5.00 -1.96
N LYS A 128 4.04 -4.40 -2.61
CA LYS A 128 5.45 -4.69 -2.31
C LYS A 128 5.81 -4.39 -0.85
N GLN A 129 5.30 -3.29 -0.29
CA GLN A 129 5.49 -2.95 1.12
C GLN A 129 4.81 -3.96 2.07
N ALA A 130 3.65 -4.49 1.70
CA ALA A 130 2.96 -5.51 2.49
C ALA A 130 3.64 -6.89 2.43
N VAL A 131 4.29 -7.21 1.31
CA VAL A 131 5.07 -8.46 1.15
C VAL A 131 6.43 -8.36 1.83
N ALA A 132 6.99 -7.16 1.92
CA ALA A 132 8.30 -6.92 2.52
C ALA A 132 8.32 -7.34 4.00
N VAL A 133 9.10 -8.39 4.28
CA VAL A 133 9.34 -8.86 5.65
C VAL A 133 10.45 -7.99 6.25
N PRO A 134 10.28 -7.40 7.45
CA PRO A 134 11.36 -6.68 8.10
C PRO A 134 12.53 -7.64 8.34
N LYS A 135 13.71 -7.29 7.82
CA LYS A 135 14.94 -8.05 8.04
C LYS A 135 15.23 -8.07 9.54
N GLU A 136 15.63 -9.22 10.07
CA GLU A 136 16.10 -9.29 11.45
C GLU A 136 17.28 -8.32 11.64
N PRO A 137 17.31 -7.54 12.74
CA PRO A 137 18.38 -6.58 12.96
C PRO A 137 19.71 -7.31 13.00
N ASP A 138 20.71 -6.73 12.34
CA ASP A 138 22.07 -7.28 12.36
C ASP A 138 22.61 -7.35 13.79
N GLU A 139 23.52 -8.30 14.06
CA GLU A 139 24.12 -8.47 15.40
C GLU A 139 24.75 -7.17 15.91
N ALA A 140 25.36 -6.37 15.02
CA ALA A 140 25.93 -5.08 15.38
C ALA A 140 24.87 -4.06 15.82
N THR A 141 23.66 -4.11 15.24
CA THR A 141 22.53 -3.26 15.64
C THR A 141 21.96 -3.74 16.99
N LEU A 142 21.86 -5.04 17.20
CA LEU A 142 21.42 -5.61 18.48
C LEU A 142 22.40 -5.28 19.62
N ARG A 143 23.72 -5.31 19.36
CA ARG A 143 24.75 -4.92 20.34
C ARG A 143 24.64 -3.45 20.75
N ARG A 144 24.39 -2.54 19.79
CA ARG A 144 24.18 -1.11 20.08
C ARG A 144 22.94 -0.85 20.93
N VAL A 145 21.83 -1.53 20.65
CA VAL A 145 20.58 -1.39 21.42
C VAL A 145 20.73 -1.94 22.84
N LYS A 146 21.57 -2.95 23.08
CA LYS A 146 21.84 -3.50 24.42
C LYS A 146 22.78 -2.64 25.29
N GLN A 147 23.50 -1.70 24.68
CA GLN A 147 24.46 -0.82 25.37
C GLN A 147 23.89 0.58 25.70
N LEU A 148 22.62 0.83 25.34
CA LEU A 148 21.84 2.01 25.70
C LEU A 148 20.87 1.68 26.83
#